data_AF-A0A0R1UA77-F1
#
_entry.id   AF-A0A0R1UA77-F1
#
_cell.length_a   1.000
_cell.length_b   1.000
_cell.length_c   1.000
_cell.angle_alpha   90.00
_cell.angle_beta   90.00
_cell.angle_gamma   90.00
#
_symmetry.space_group_name_H-M   'P 1'
#
loop_
_entity.id
_entity.type
_entity.pdbx_description
1 polymer ?
#
loop_
_entity_poly.entity_id
_entity_poly.type
_entity_poly.pdbx_seq_one_letter_code
_entity_poly.pdbx_strand_id
1 'polypeptide(L)'
;MKKIINDPHQVVPEMVNGMVRSYPQIIEKIPNTEAVVRADKDSMKGKVGIVSGGGSGHEPTHAGYVGKGMLSAAVCGQVFTSPTPDQIYEAIKAVNQGNGVYLVVKNYSGDVMNFDMAKDLAAMDDIEVKSIVVDDDIAVENSLYTQGRRGVAGTIFMHKILGAAAQEGASLDEIDKLAHEVLPNIKTIAVALSAATNPEVGKPGFVLKDDEIEFGVGIHSEPGYRREKIKPSKELVDELIDKLDDEMHLSSDKKYACLVNGMGATPLMEQYIFANDVYNKLENFNIKPVFTKVGNYMTSIDMAGISLTLFEIKDDKWLEALNEPVETIGW
;
A
#
# COMPACT_ATOMS: atom_id res chain seq x y z
N MET A 1 26.20 -4.51 8.03
CA MET A 1 24.95 -3.89 7.55
C MET A 1 25.21 -2.42 7.26
N LYS A 2 24.77 -1.90 6.11
CA LYS A 2 24.90 -0.46 5.76
C LYS A 2 23.52 0.17 5.80
N LYS A 3 23.20 0.92 6.86
CA LYS A 3 21.96 1.70 6.98
C LYS A 3 22.28 3.04 7.66
N ILE A 4 21.55 4.09 7.29
CA ILE A 4 21.64 5.39 7.94
C ILE A 4 20.61 5.40 9.07
N ILE A 5 21.03 4.90 10.23
CA ILE A 5 20.20 4.77 11.44
C ILE A 5 21.06 5.01 12.68
N ASN A 6 20.44 5.37 13.80
CA ASN A 6 21.08 5.39 15.11
C ASN A 6 20.93 4.01 15.78
N ASP A 7 19.99 3.88 16.71
CA ASP A 7 19.62 2.62 17.36
C ASP A 7 18.57 1.88 16.52
N PRO A 8 18.79 0.60 16.14
CA PRO A 8 17.80 -0.22 15.44
C PRO A 8 16.41 -0.27 16.10
N HIS A 9 16.32 -0.12 17.42
CA HIS A 9 15.04 -0.10 18.15
C HIS A 9 14.34 1.27 18.17
N GLN A 10 15.02 2.32 17.68
CA GLN A 10 14.48 3.68 17.61
C GLN A 10 14.13 4.10 16.18
N VAL A 11 14.26 3.21 15.20
CA VAL A 11 14.07 3.54 13.77
C VAL A 11 12.67 4.11 13.49
N VAL A 12 11.60 3.51 14.04
CA VAL A 12 10.24 3.99 13.80
C VAL A 12 9.96 5.31 14.52
N PRO A 13 10.23 5.45 15.85
CA PRO A 13 10.07 6.74 16.53
C PRO A 13 10.87 7.89 15.88
N GLU A 14 12.13 7.66 15.51
CA GLU A 14 12.98 8.66 14.86
C GLU A 14 12.45 9.02 13.46
N MET A 15 12.03 8.03 12.67
CA MET A 15 11.40 8.25 11.37
C MET A 15 10.14 9.10 11.48
N VAL A 16 9.19 8.72 12.34
CA VAL A 16 7.93 9.44 12.53
C VAL A 16 8.18 10.88 12.97
N ASN A 17 9.10 11.08 13.92
CA ASN A 17 9.50 12.43 14.36
C ASN A 17 10.13 13.24 13.21
N GLY A 18 10.95 12.60 12.37
CA GLY A 18 11.54 13.21 11.17
C GLY A 18 10.49 13.63 10.15
N MET A 19 9.51 12.77 9.87
CA MET A 19 8.40 13.05 8.95
C MET A 19 7.57 14.26 9.43
N VAL A 20 7.14 14.26 10.70
CA VAL A 20 6.32 15.34 11.27
C VAL A 20 7.06 16.67 11.29
N ARG A 21 8.36 16.67 11.57
CA ARG A 21 9.19 17.88 11.52
C ARG A 21 9.42 18.40 10.10
N SER A 22 9.39 17.51 9.10
CA SER A 22 9.60 17.87 7.70
C SER A 22 8.33 18.40 7.04
N TYR A 23 7.16 17.91 7.47
CA TYR A 23 5.87 18.25 6.87
C TYR A 23 4.83 18.66 7.93
N PRO A 24 5.13 19.61 8.84
CA PRO A 24 4.20 20.03 9.89
C PRO A 24 2.91 20.66 9.34
N GLN A 25 2.93 21.12 8.09
CA GLN A 25 1.77 21.65 7.38
C GLN A 25 0.81 20.56 6.86
N ILE A 26 1.25 19.30 6.80
CA ILE A 26 0.46 18.17 6.28
C ILE A 26 0.05 17.23 7.42
N ILE A 27 0.98 16.90 8.30
CA ILE A 27 0.79 15.88 9.34
C ILE A 27 1.24 16.32 10.73
N GLU A 28 0.57 15.77 11.74
CA GLU A 28 0.90 15.87 13.15
C GLU A 28 1.03 14.47 13.76
N LYS A 29 1.86 14.32 14.80
CA LYS A 29 1.96 13.08 15.56
C LYS A 29 0.80 12.98 16.57
N ILE A 30 0.16 11.82 16.66
CA ILE A 30 -0.79 11.55 17.74
C ILE A 30 0.01 11.32 19.05
N PRO A 31 -0.33 11.98 20.16
CA PRO A 31 0.43 11.84 21.41
C PRO A 31 0.56 10.40 21.88
N ASN A 32 1.76 10.02 22.35
CA ASN A 32 2.09 8.70 22.91
C ASN A 32 1.92 7.49 21.97
N THR A 33 1.86 7.72 20.65
CA THR A 33 1.83 6.66 19.65
C THR A 33 2.86 6.93 18.55
N GLU A 34 3.00 6.03 17.59
CA GLU A 34 3.73 6.21 16.35
C GLU A 34 2.77 6.54 15.18
N ALA A 35 1.52 6.90 15.48
CA ALA A 35 0.54 7.29 14.49
C ALA A 35 0.67 8.77 14.11
N VAL A 36 0.37 9.06 12.85
CA VAL A 36 0.26 10.43 12.32
C VAL A 36 -1.15 10.69 11.82
N VAL A 37 -1.60 11.93 11.98
CA VAL A 37 -2.91 12.43 11.56
C VAL A 37 -2.73 13.69 10.73
N ARG A 38 -3.69 14.00 9.87
CA ARG A 38 -3.72 15.27 9.13
C ARG A 38 -3.66 16.49 10.05
N ALA A 39 -2.84 17.47 9.68
CA ALA A 39 -2.72 18.75 10.39
C ALA A 39 -3.96 19.65 10.16
N ASP A 40 -4.64 19.51 9.01
CA ASP A 40 -5.79 20.34 8.62
C ASP A 40 -7.12 19.87 9.22
N LYS A 41 -7.16 19.63 10.53
CA LYS A 41 -8.29 19.00 11.27
C LYS A 41 -9.67 19.59 10.96
N ASP A 42 -9.75 20.90 10.75
CA ASP A 42 -11.02 21.57 10.43
C ASP A 42 -11.64 21.07 9.12
N SER A 43 -10.83 20.65 8.14
CA SER A 43 -11.33 20.17 6.85
C SER A 43 -11.92 18.75 6.91
N MET A 44 -11.67 18.03 8.02
CA MET A 44 -12.21 16.70 8.28
C MET A 44 -13.59 16.75 8.95
N LYS A 45 -14.00 17.88 9.53
CA LYS A 45 -15.27 18.00 10.26
C LYS A 45 -16.45 17.53 9.44
N GLY A 46 -17.26 16.63 10.02
CA GLY A 46 -18.44 16.07 9.35
C GLY A 46 -18.13 15.13 8.18
N LYS A 47 -16.91 14.61 8.07
CA LYS A 47 -16.54 13.59 7.06
C LYS A 47 -16.16 12.29 7.75
N VAL A 48 -16.23 11.19 6.99
CA VAL A 48 -15.73 9.90 7.43
C VAL A 48 -14.20 9.95 7.53
N GLY A 49 -13.65 9.49 8.65
CA GLY A 49 -12.20 9.36 8.80
C GLY A 49 -11.69 8.12 8.05
N ILE A 50 -10.63 8.24 7.25
CA ILE A 50 -9.99 7.06 6.63
C ILE A 50 -8.69 6.76 7.35
N VAL A 51 -8.55 5.55 7.89
CA VAL A 51 -7.35 5.12 8.63
C VAL A 51 -6.75 3.89 7.96
N SER A 52 -5.42 3.87 7.86
CA SER A 52 -4.67 2.66 7.51
C SER A 52 -3.44 2.53 8.41
N GLY A 53 -2.64 1.50 8.18
CA GLY A 53 -1.44 1.25 8.96
C GLY A 53 -0.87 -0.14 8.71
N GLY A 54 0.11 -0.48 9.51
CA GLY A 54 0.85 -1.75 9.40
C GLY A 54 2.29 -1.55 9.85
N GLY A 55 3.11 -2.57 9.62
CA GLY A 55 4.54 -2.47 9.90
C GLY A 55 5.23 -1.34 9.13
N SER A 56 6.23 -0.73 9.74
CA SER A 56 7.10 0.23 9.05
C SER A 56 8.08 -0.48 8.11
N GLY A 57 8.74 0.27 7.22
CA GLY A 57 9.65 -0.27 6.22
C GLY A 57 9.03 -0.36 4.81
N HIS A 58 7.85 0.24 4.62
CA HIS A 58 7.16 0.31 3.33
C HIS A 58 7.01 1.75 2.81
N GLU A 59 7.73 2.69 3.42
CA GLU A 59 7.58 4.12 3.16
C GLU A 59 7.70 4.41 1.64
N PRO A 60 6.84 5.27 1.07
CA PRO A 60 5.91 6.19 1.75
C PRO A 60 4.62 5.55 2.31
N THR A 61 4.35 4.26 2.06
CA THR A 61 3.20 3.57 2.66
C THR A 61 3.39 3.44 4.18
N HIS A 62 2.46 3.85 5.05
CA HIS A 62 1.18 4.54 4.79
C HIS A 62 1.22 6.05 5.10
N ALA A 63 2.11 6.46 6.01
CA ALA A 63 2.15 7.83 6.55
C ALA A 63 2.35 8.90 5.47
N GLY A 64 3.01 8.58 4.36
CA GLY A 64 3.16 9.49 3.23
C GLY A 64 1.85 9.80 2.50
N TYR A 65 0.80 8.99 2.68
CA TYR A 65 -0.53 9.17 2.08
C TYR A 65 -1.54 9.82 3.03
N VAL A 66 -1.08 10.28 4.20
CA VAL A 66 -1.91 11.07 5.10
C VAL A 66 -1.98 12.50 4.59
N GLY A 67 -3.20 12.99 4.39
CA GLY A 67 -3.42 14.29 3.76
C GLY A 67 -4.78 14.43 3.10
N LYS A 68 -5.09 15.63 2.62
CA LYS A 68 -6.37 15.94 2.00
C LYS A 68 -6.58 15.12 0.73
N GLY A 69 -7.74 14.45 0.65
CA GLY A 69 -8.12 13.59 -0.47
C GLY A 69 -7.58 12.15 -0.40
N MET A 70 -6.88 11.76 0.68
CA MET A 70 -6.43 10.38 0.93
C MET A 70 -6.69 9.97 2.38
N LEU A 71 -5.68 9.51 3.14
CA LEU A 71 -5.86 9.04 4.51
C LEU A 71 -6.00 10.20 5.50
N SER A 72 -6.90 10.04 6.48
CA SER A 72 -7.01 10.93 7.64
C SER A 72 -5.91 10.69 8.67
N ALA A 73 -5.54 9.43 8.87
CA ALA A 73 -4.43 9.02 9.74
C ALA A 73 -3.77 7.73 9.24
N ALA A 74 -2.53 7.52 9.66
CA ALA A 74 -1.80 6.28 9.43
C ALA A 74 -1.06 5.85 10.72
N VAL A 75 -1.08 4.56 11.00
CA VAL A 75 -0.48 3.98 12.20
C VAL A 75 0.76 3.18 11.84
N CYS A 76 1.92 3.64 12.30
CA CYS A 76 3.21 3.02 12.01
C CYS A 76 3.57 2.02 13.12
N GLY A 77 3.46 0.72 12.82
CA GLY A 77 3.99 -0.34 13.68
C GLY A 77 5.51 -0.46 13.58
N GLN A 78 6.10 -1.39 14.35
CA GLN A 78 7.53 -1.69 14.23
C GLN A 78 7.87 -2.23 12.83
N VAL A 79 9.16 -2.31 12.48
CA VAL A 79 9.57 -2.74 11.13
C VAL A 79 8.98 -4.12 10.80
N PHE A 80 8.20 -4.20 9.73
CA PHE A 80 7.47 -5.40 9.28
C PHE A 80 6.54 -6.04 10.34
N THR A 81 6.11 -5.28 11.35
CA THR A 81 5.24 -5.76 12.43
C THR A 81 4.04 -4.84 12.58
N SER A 82 2.83 -5.41 12.52
CA SER A 82 1.56 -4.69 12.72
C SER A 82 1.58 -3.81 13.98
N PRO A 83 1.02 -2.58 13.94
CA PRO A 83 0.87 -1.75 15.12
C PRO A 83 -0.08 -2.41 16.13
N THR A 84 0.05 -2.04 17.39
CA THR A 84 -0.80 -2.58 18.46
C THR A 84 -2.21 -1.99 18.40
N PRO A 85 -3.24 -2.72 18.87
CA PRO A 85 -4.64 -2.27 18.82
C PRO A 85 -4.88 -0.92 19.52
N ASP A 86 -4.16 -0.62 20.60
CA ASP A 86 -4.27 0.64 21.33
C ASP A 86 -3.83 1.84 20.48
N GLN A 87 -2.74 1.73 19.71
CA GLN A 87 -2.32 2.80 18.81
C GLN A 87 -3.31 3.03 17.67
N ILE A 88 -3.88 1.94 17.13
CA ILE A 88 -4.90 2.01 16.08
C ILE A 88 -6.17 2.68 16.62
N TYR A 89 -6.59 2.32 17.83
CA TYR A 89 -7.74 2.90 18.50
C TYR A 89 -7.55 4.40 18.80
N GLU A 90 -6.36 4.85 19.21
CA GLU A 90 -6.07 6.29 19.34
C GLU A 90 -6.17 7.02 17.99
N ALA A 91 -5.75 6.40 16.88
CA ALA A 91 -5.91 6.97 15.55
C ALA A 91 -7.39 7.06 15.13
N ILE A 92 -8.19 6.02 15.41
CA ILE A 92 -9.65 6.02 15.19
C ILE A 92 -10.30 7.20 15.93
N LYS A 93 -10.00 7.36 17.22
CA LYS A 93 -10.52 8.49 18.01
C LYS A 93 -10.11 9.84 17.45
N ALA A 94 -8.86 9.98 17.03
CA ALA A 94 -8.33 11.25 16.52
C ALA A 94 -9.01 11.70 15.22
N VAL A 95 -9.50 10.77 14.40
CA VAL A 95 -10.15 11.08 13.12
C VAL A 95 -11.67 10.95 13.13
N ASN A 96 -12.28 10.51 14.23
CA ASN A 96 -13.73 10.46 14.33
C ASN A 96 -14.31 11.88 14.39
N GLN A 97 -15.07 12.26 13.36
CA GLN A 97 -15.72 13.57 13.26
C GLN A 97 -17.26 13.47 13.36
N GLY A 98 -17.75 12.39 13.96
CA GLY A 98 -19.18 12.14 14.18
C GLY A 98 -19.87 11.32 13.08
N ASN A 99 -19.17 11.02 11.98
CA ASN A 99 -19.69 10.25 10.85
C ASN A 99 -18.99 8.89 10.66
N GLY A 100 -18.29 8.42 11.70
CA GLY A 100 -17.61 7.13 11.71
C GLY A 100 -16.23 7.12 11.04
N VAL A 101 -15.59 5.95 11.06
CA VAL A 101 -14.23 5.72 10.58
C VAL A 101 -14.16 4.47 9.69
N TYR A 102 -13.45 4.57 8.58
CA TYR A 102 -13.21 3.45 7.67
C TYR A 102 -11.74 3.00 7.74
N LEU A 103 -11.52 1.71 7.99
CA LEU A 103 -10.18 1.11 8.07
C LEU A 103 -9.83 0.42 6.74
N VAL A 104 -8.70 0.79 6.15
CA VAL A 104 -8.11 0.07 5.01
C VAL A 104 -6.96 -0.80 5.53
N VAL A 105 -7.16 -2.10 5.57
CA VAL A 105 -6.25 -3.06 6.21
C VAL A 105 -5.61 -3.95 5.15
N LYS A 106 -4.28 -4.08 5.15
CA LYS A 106 -3.60 -5.04 4.25
C LYS A 106 -3.81 -6.45 4.77
N ASN A 107 -3.99 -7.44 3.90
CA ASN A 107 -4.22 -8.82 4.34
C ASN A 107 -2.94 -9.50 4.85
N TYR A 108 -2.59 -9.21 6.10
CA TYR A 108 -1.62 -9.94 6.92
C TYR A 108 -2.28 -10.26 8.26
N SER A 109 -2.02 -11.45 8.78
CA SER A 109 -2.75 -11.98 9.94
C SER A 109 -2.63 -11.05 11.17
N GLY A 110 -1.45 -10.49 11.40
CA GLY A 110 -1.24 -9.51 12.48
C GLY A 110 -1.90 -8.16 12.21
N ASP A 111 -1.96 -7.71 10.95
CA ASP A 111 -2.68 -6.48 10.58
C ASP A 111 -4.19 -6.69 10.82
N VAL A 112 -4.79 -7.74 10.24
CA VAL A 112 -6.22 -8.05 10.38
C VAL A 112 -6.63 -8.19 11.85
N MET A 113 -5.90 -9.01 12.63
CA MET A 113 -6.21 -9.22 14.04
C MET A 113 -6.15 -7.93 14.85
N ASN A 114 -5.10 -7.11 14.70
CA ASN A 114 -4.94 -5.91 15.51
C ASN A 114 -5.94 -4.82 15.13
N PHE A 115 -6.25 -4.66 13.85
CA PHE A 115 -7.25 -3.69 13.39
C PHE A 115 -8.67 -4.11 13.78
N ASP A 116 -9.00 -5.40 13.74
CA ASP A 116 -10.30 -5.90 14.24
C ASP A 116 -10.44 -5.68 15.76
N MET A 117 -9.39 -5.94 16.54
CA MET A 117 -9.40 -5.64 17.98
C MET A 117 -9.57 -4.13 18.25
N ALA A 118 -8.94 -3.27 17.47
CA ALA A 118 -9.10 -1.82 17.59
C ALA A 118 -10.51 -1.36 17.23
N LYS A 119 -11.15 -2.02 16.26
CA LYS A 119 -12.57 -1.82 15.92
C LYS A 119 -13.47 -2.16 17.10
N ASP A 120 -13.22 -3.27 17.79
CA ASP A 120 -13.97 -3.68 18.98
C ASP A 120 -13.79 -2.68 20.14
N LEU A 121 -12.57 -2.17 20.34
CA LEU A 121 -12.30 -1.10 21.33
C LEU A 121 -13.06 0.19 20.99
N ALA A 122 -13.06 0.60 19.72
CA ALA A 122 -13.78 1.80 19.27
C ALA A 122 -15.30 1.67 19.44
N ALA A 123 -15.85 0.47 19.24
CA ALA A 123 -17.27 0.20 19.45
C ALA A 123 -17.69 0.34 20.92
N MET A 124 -16.78 0.12 21.89
CA MET A 124 -17.05 0.36 23.32
C MET A 124 -17.25 1.85 23.64
N ASP A 125 -16.76 2.75 22.77
CA ASP A 125 -16.92 4.20 22.87
C ASP A 125 -17.97 4.75 21.87
N ASP A 126 -18.87 3.89 21.38
CA ASP A 126 -19.92 4.24 20.42
C ASP A 126 -19.39 4.87 19.11
N ILE A 127 -18.16 4.55 18.72
CA ILE A 127 -17.59 4.97 17.43
C ILE A 127 -17.92 3.90 16.39
N GLU A 128 -18.71 4.28 15.38
CA GLU A 128 -18.99 3.40 14.26
C GLU A 128 -17.76 3.26 13.36
N VAL A 129 -17.34 2.01 13.16
CA VAL A 129 -16.15 1.69 12.36
C VAL A 129 -16.46 0.54 11.40
N LYS A 130 -16.10 0.74 10.13
CA LYS A 130 -16.10 -0.31 9.09
C LYS A 130 -14.70 -0.53 8.55
N SER A 131 -14.49 -1.65 7.86
CA SER A 131 -13.18 -2.00 7.33
C SER A 131 -13.25 -2.77 6.02
N ILE A 132 -12.19 -2.64 5.22
CA ILE A 132 -11.88 -3.53 4.10
C ILE A 132 -10.52 -4.16 4.31
N VAL A 133 -10.42 -5.46 4.01
CA VAL A 133 -9.14 -6.19 3.94
C VAL A 133 -8.71 -6.26 2.48
N VAL A 134 -7.56 -5.67 2.16
CA VAL A 134 -7.00 -5.61 0.81
C VAL A 134 -6.12 -6.82 0.55
N ASP A 135 -6.42 -7.58 -0.50
CA ASP A 135 -5.83 -8.86 -0.86
C ASP A 135 -5.45 -8.95 -2.36
N ASP A 136 -4.86 -7.87 -2.88
CA ASP A 136 -4.60 -7.67 -4.32
C ASP A 136 -3.46 -8.51 -4.91
N ASP A 137 -2.62 -9.15 -4.08
CA ASP A 137 -1.48 -9.96 -4.55
C ASP A 137 -1.90 -11.31 -5.14
N ILE A 138 -1.65 -11.53 -6.43
CA ILE A 138 -2.04 -12.75 -7.14
C ILE A 138 -0.97 -13.85 -7.11
N ALA A 139 0.18 -13.61 -6.48
CA ALA A 139 1.30 -14.53 -6.53
C ALA A 139 1.07 -15.85 -5.77
N VAL A 140 0.39 -15.79 -4.62
CA VAL A 140 0.17 -16.94 -3.72
C VAL A 140 -1.18 -16.85 -3.02
N GLU A 141 -1.85 -18.00 -2.84
CA GLU A 141 -3.12 -18.09 -2.11
C GLU A 141 -2.95 -18.25 -0.59
N ASN A 142 -1.77 -18.63 -0.10
CA ASN A 142 -1.42 -18.65 1.32
C ASN A 142 0.07 -18.38 1.48
N SER A 143 0.47 -17.64 2.53
CA SER A 143 1.88 -17.30 2.79
C SER A 143 2.25 -17.45 4.27
N LEU A 144 3.51 -17.18 4.63
CA LEU A 144 4.01 -17.30 6.01
C LEU A 144 3.18 -16.50 7.04
N TYR A 145 2.58 -15.39 6.62
CA TYR A 145 1.89 -14.45 7.51
C TYR A 145 0.46 -14.13 7.06
N THR A 146 -0.08 -14.81 6.04
CA THR A 146 -1.39 -14.49 5.46
C THR A 146 -2.20 -15.75 5.18
N GLN A 147 -3.48 -15.70 5.56
CA GLN A 147 -4.52 -16.59 5.05
C GLN A 147 -5.16 -15.94 3.81
N GLY A 148 -5.15 -16.62 2.67
CA GLY A 148 -5.53 -16.00 1.41
C GLY A 148 -4.40 -15.19 0.77
N ARG A 149 -4.78 -14.29 -0.13
CA ARG A 149 -3.87 -13.40 -0.88
C ARG A 149 -3.36 -12.25 -0.02
N ARG A 150 -2.13 -11.80 -0.25
CA ARG A 150 -1.52 -10.69 0.50
C ARG A 150 -2.07 -9.34 0.03
N GLY A 151 -2.05 -8.35 0.92
CA GLY A 151 -2.28 -6.95 0.55
C GLY A 151 -0.98 -6.22 0.24
N VAL A 152 -0.85 -5.65 -0.95
CA VAL A 152 0.38 -5.04 -1.46
C VAL A 152 0.08 -3.70 -2.17
N ALA A 153 0.86 -3.31 -3.17
CA ALA A 153 0.87 -1.97 -3.77
C ALA A 153 -0.51 -1.47 -4.27
N GLY A 154 -1.44 -2.36 -4.61
CA GLY A 154 -2.82 -2.00 -4.97
C GLY A 154 -3.60 -1.34 -3.83
N THR A 155 -3.20 -1.52 -2.58
CA THR A 155 -3.74 -0.81 -1.41
C THR A 155 -3.74 0.70 -1.60
N ILE A 156 -2.77 1.26 -2.33
CA ILE A 156 -2.64 2.71 -2.50
C ILE A 156 -3.78 3.26 -3.39
N PHE A 157 -4.30 2.46 -4.33
CA PHE A 157 -5.50 2.82 -5.07
C PHE A 157 -6.74 2.86 -4.16
N MET A 158 -6.84 1.94 -3.19
CA MET A 158 -7.91 2.00 -2.18
C MET A 158 -7.82 3.30 -1.37
N HIS A 159 -6.63 3.70 -0.93
CA HIS A 159 -6.43 4.96 -0.23
C HIS A 159 -6.89 6.16 -1.05
N LYS A 160 -6.56 6.17 -2.36
CA LYS A 160 -6.91 7.28 -3.25
C LYS A 160 -8.40 7.37 -3.53
N ILE A 161 -9.04 6.24 -3.88
CA ILE A 161 -10.46 6.19 -4.24
C ILE A 161 -11.34 6.48 -3.02
N LEU A 162 -11.07 5.80 -1.89
CA LEU A 162 -11.88 5.97 -0.68
C LEU A 162 -11.64 7.34 -0.03
N GLY A 163 -10.41 7.84 -0.08
CA GLY A 163 -10.08 9.19 0.39
C GLY A 163 -10.78 10.29 -0.41
N ALA A 164 -10.89 10.13 -1.73
CA ALA A 164 -11.66 11.06 -2.58
C ALA A 164 -13.15 11.04 -2.21
N ALA A 165 -13.75 9.85 -2.09
CA ALA A 165 -15.16 9.72 -1.69
C ALA A 165 -15.44 10.32 -0.30
N ALA A 166 -14.57 10.06 0.69
CA ALA A 166 -14.67 10.68 2.01
C ALA A 166 -14.52 12.20 1.96
N GLN A 167 -13.62 12.71 1.11
CA GLN A 167 -13.43 14.14 0.91
C GLN A 167 -14.66 14.82 0.31
N GLU A 168 -15.41 14.13 -0.54
CA GLU A 168 -16.69 14.57 -1.12
C GLU A 168 -17.88 14.45 -0.14
N GLY A 169 -17.66 13.83 1.02
CA GLY A 169 -18.68 13.69 2.06
C GLY A 169 -19.55 12.44 1.94
N ALA A 170 -19.08 11.40 1.23
CA ALA A 170 -19.72 10.10 1.23
C ALA A 170 -19.88 9.55 2.66
N SER A 171 -21.01 8.92 2.92
CA SER A 171 -21.29 8.24 4.18
C SER A 171 -20.42 6.99 4.36
N LEU A 172 -20.34 6.50 5.60
CA LEU A 172 -19.57 5.31 5.93
C LEU A 172 -20.05 4.07 5.13
N ASP A 173 -21.36 3.95 4.91
CA ASP A 173 -21.97 2.89 4.09
C ASP A 173 -21.63 3.00 2.60
N GLU A 174 -21.61 4.22 2.06
CA GLU A 174 -21.25 4.46 0.66
C GLU A 174 -19.78 4.14 0.40
N ILE A 175 -18.89 4.51 1.32
CA ILE A 175 -17.47 4.17 1.27
C ILE A 175 -17.27 2.65 1.36
N ASP A 176 -18.00 1.98 2.25
CA ASP A 176 -17.94 0.54 2.41
C ASP A 176 -18.36 -0.20 1.14
N LYS A 177 -19.47 0.22 0.55
CA LYS A 177 -19.94 -0.31 -0.73
C LYS A 177 -18.91 -0.08 -1.83
N LEU A 178 -18.38 1.15 -1.95
CA LEU A 178 -17.37 1.50 -2.95
C LEU A 178 -16.11 0.65 -2.79
N ALA A 179 -15.64 0.41 -1.57
CA ALA A 179 -14.46 -0.42 -1.31
C ALA A 179 -14.63 -1.84 -1.84
N HIS A 180 -15.79 -2.46 -1.58
CA HIS A 180 -16.11 -3.81 -2.05
C HIS A 180 -16.34 -3.88 -3.56
N GLU A 181 -16.75 -2.78 -4.20
CA GLU A 181 -16.86 -2.69 -5.66
C GLU A 181 -15.50 -2.53 -6.33
N VAL A 182 -14.57 -1.77 -5.73
CA VAL A 182 -13.26 -1.42 -6.31
C VAL A 182 -12.25 -2.55 -6.17
N LEU A 183 -12.07 -3.07 -4.94
CA LEU A 183 -10.99 -4.01 -4.60
C LEU A 183 -10.88 -5.22 -5.55
N PRO A 184 -11.98 -5.91 -5.95
CA PRO A 184 -11.90 -7.07 -6.81
C PRO A 184 -11.21 -6.82 -8.17
N ASN A 185 -11.16 -5.56 -8.61
CA ASN A 185 -10.61 -5.15 -9.91
C ASN A 185 -9.13 -4.76 -9.86
N ILE A 186 -8.51 -4.82 -8.68
CA ILE A 186 -7.09 -4.51 -8.48
C ILE A 186 -6.33 -5.83 -8.31
N LYS A 187 -5.26 -6.01 -9.10
CA LYS A 187 -4.37 -7.17 -9.05
C LYS A 187 -2.92 -6.74 -9.13
N THR A 188 -2.08 -7.35 -8.30
CA THR A 188 -0.66 -7.04 -8.22
C THR A 188 0.18 -8.31 -8.23
N ILE A 189 1.34 -8.24 -8.87
CA ILE A 189 2.37 -9.29 -8.83
C ILE A 189 3.75 -8.64 -8.79
N ALA A 190 4.72 -9.30 -8.16
CA ALA A 190 6.06 -8.74 -7.94
C ALA A 190 7.20 -9.68 -8.32
N VAL A 191 8.38 -9.11 -8.47
CA VAL A 191 9.66 -9.84 -8.60
C VAL A 191 10.74 -9.15 -7.77
N ALA A 192 11.49 -9.92 -7.00
CA ALA A 192 12.68 -9.47 -6.27
C ALA A 192 13.97 -9.89 -6.97
N LEU A 193 14.94 -8.98 -6.95
CA LEU A 193 16.34 -9.19 -7.32
C LEU A 193 17.23 -9.39 -6.08
N SER A 194 16.78 -8.91 -4.92
CA SER A 194 17.43 -9.14 -3.61
C SER A 194 16.41 -9.01 -2.49
N ALA A 195 16.72 -9.53 -1.30
CA ALA A 195 15.83 -9.41 -0.15
C ALA A 195 16.02 -8.09 0.60
N ALA A 196 15.00 -7.67 1.35
CA ALA A 196 15.13 -6.61 2.33
C ALA A 196 15.99 -7.07 3.52
N THR A 197 16.70 -6.14 4.15
CA THR A 197 17.39 -6.36 5.42
C THR A 197 16.66 -5.60 6.53
N ASN A 198 16.03 -6.31 7.45
CA ASN A 198 15.43 -5.68 8.63
C ASN A 198 16.55 -5.12 9.55
N PRO A 199 16.52 -3.83 9.95
CA PRO A 199 17.51 -3.21 10.83
C PRO A 199 17.72 -3.93 12.16
N GLU A 200 16.66 -4.46 12.78
CA GLU A 200 16.76 -5.15 14.06
C GLU A 200 17.35 -6.55 13.91
N VAL A 201 17.05 -7.23 12.79
CA VAL A 201 17.49 -8.61 12.53
C VAL A 201 18.94 -8.64 12.01
N GLY A 202 19.37 -7.62 11.28
CA GLY A 202 20.77 -7.48 10.85
C GLY A 202 21.20 -8.28 9.63
N LYS A 203 20.33 -9.13 9.09
CA LYS A 203 20.57 -10.00 7.92
C LYS A 203 19.40 -9.94 6.93
N PRO A 204 19.63 -10.27 5.64
CA PRO A 204 18.58 -10.33 4.64
C PRO A 204 17.48 -11.34 5.00
N GLY A 205 16.23 -11.05 4.63
CA GLY A 205 15.08 -11.93 4.86
C GLY A 205 15.18 -13.27 4.13
N PHE A 206 15.81 -13.28 2.96
CA PHE A 206 16.23 -14.46 2.22
C PHE A 206 17.51 -14.18 1.43
N VAL A 207 18.11 -15.23 0.86
CA VAL A 207 19.31 -15.13 0.02
C VAL A 207 19.00 -15.71 -1.36
N LEU A 208 19.41 -14.96 -2.39
CA LEU A 208 19.47 -15.36 -3.79
C LEU A 208 20.94 -15.40 -4.20
N LYS A 209 21.30 -16.23 -5.18
CA LYS A 209 22.60 -16.13 -5.85
C LYS A 209 22.68 -14.85 -6.68
N ASP A 210 23.88 -14.46 -7.06
CA ASP A 210 24.14 -13.23 -7.85
C ASP A 210 23.38 -13.17 -9.17
N ASP A 211 23.01 -14.33 -9.74
CA ASP A 211 22.25 -14.45 -10.98
C ASP A 211 20.80 -14.90 -10.76
N GLU A 212 20.28 -14.95 -9.52
CA GLU A 212 18.93 -15.41 -9.21
C GLU A 212 17.95 -14.27 -8.88
N ILE A 213 16.69 -14.48 -9.22
CA ILE A 213 15.53 -13.63 -8.91
C ILE A 213 14.43 -14.49 -8.28
N GLU A 214 13.46 -13.85 -7.62
CA GLU A 214 12.31 -14.52 -7.02
C GLU A 214 10.99 -13.84 -7.43
N PHE A 215 10.15 -14.57 -8.17
CA PHE A 215 8.81 -14.13 -8.57
C PHE A 215 7.80 -14.36 -7.46
N GLY A 216 6.91 -13.38 -7.28
CA GLY A 216 5.84 -13.42 -6.31
C GLY A 216 6.30 -13.18 -4.88
N VAL A 217 7.42 -12.50 -4.68
CA VAL A 217 7.89 -12.11 -3.35
C VAL A 217 6.87 -11.23 -2.63
N GLY A 218 6.75 -11.38 -1.30
CA GLY A 218 5.94 -10.48 -0.47
C GLY A 218 6.71 -9.23 -0.01
N ILE A 219 5.99 -8.25 0.54
CA ILE A 219 6.58 -6.98 0.99
C ILE A 219 7.37 -7.11 2.30
N HIS A 220 7.26 -8.21 3.04
CA HIS A 220 8.05 -8.49 4.25
C HIS A 220 9.12 -9.56 3.99
N SER A 221 9.53 -9.73 2.72
CA SER A 221 10.46 -10.79 2.28
C SER A 221 9.91 -12.22 2.43
N GLU A 222 8.59 -12.39 2.39
CA GLU A 222 7.97 -13.71 2.26
C GLU A 222 8.38 -14.36 0.94
N PRO A 223 8.60 -15.70 0.93
CA PRO A 223 8.99 -16.40 -0.28
C PRO A 223 7.95 -16.24 -1.37
N GLY A 224 8.44 -16.27 -2.60
CA GLY A 224 7.61 -16.25 -3.79
C GLY A 224 7.24 -17.65 -4.26
N TYR A 225 6.66 -17.74 -5.46
CA TYR A 225 6.26 -19.02 -6.05
C TYR A 225 7.36 -19.64 -6.92
N ARG A 226 8.34 -18.86 -7.39
CA ARG A 226 9.40 -19.37 -8.28
C ARG A 226 10.69 -18.57 -8.18
N ARG A 227 11.81 -19.27 -7.98
CA ARG A 227 13.16 -18.73 -8.15
C ARG A 227 13.73 -19.17 -9.49
N GLU A 228 14.38 -18.25 -10.20
CA GLU A 228 15.05 -18.56 -11.46
C GLU A 228 16.21 -17.60 -11.72
N LYS A 229 16.91 -17.79 -12.83
CA LYS A 229 17.98 -16.86 -13.22
C LYS A 229 17.41 -15.53 -13.72
N ILE A 230 18.11 -14.43 -13.45
CA ILE A 230 17.75 -13.11 -13.97
C ILE A 230 17.68 -13.13 -15.50
N LYS A 231 16.66 -12.45 -16.02
CA LYS A 231 16.37 -12.31 -17.45
C LYS A 231 16.28 -10.84 -17.84
N PRO A 232 16.37 -10.51 -19.14
CA PRO A 232 16.04 -9.18 -19.64
C PRO A 232 14.66 -8.71 -19.16
N SER A 233 14.52 -7.40 -18.92
CA SER A 233 13.28 -6.76 -18.42
C SER A 233 12.03 -7.22 -19.16
N LYS A 234 12.07 -7.25 -20.50
CA LYS A 234 10.96 -7.73 -21.33
C LYS A 234 10.44 -9.12 -20.95
N GLU A 235 11.34 -10.06 -20.64
CA GLU A 235 10.93 -11.42 -20.25
C GLU A 235 10.33 -11.46 -18.83
N LEU A 236 10.75 -10.55 -17.94
CA LEU A 236 10.11 -10.38 -16.64
C LEU A 236 8.69 -9.82 -16.81
N VAL A 237 8.53 -8.83 -17.69
CA VAL A 237 7.23 -8.25 -18.03
C VAL A 237 6.30 -9.29 -18.66
N ASP A 238 6.82 -10.14 -19.56
CA ASP A 238 6.05 -11.23 -20.16
C ASP A 238 5.45 -12.12 -19.08
N GLU A 239 6.26 -12.62 -18.13
CA GLU A 239 5.77 -13.45 -17.02
C GLU A 239 4.71 -12.73 -16.16
N LEU A 240 4.96 -11.47 -15.79
CA LEU A 240 4.07 -10.72 -14.91
C LEU A 240 2.74 -10.40 -15.58
N ILE A 241 2.75 -9.98 -16.85
CA ILE A 241 1.52 -9.67 -17.59
C ILE A 241 0.76 -10.93 -17.94
N ASP A 242 1.42 -12.02 -18.32
CA ASP A 242 0.73 -13.29 -18.62
C ASP A 242 -0.01 -13.80 -17.37
N LYS A 243 0.57 -13.67 -16.17
CA LYS A 243 -0.10 -13.97 -14.89
C LYS A 243 -1.29 -13.05 -14.59
N LEU A 244 -1.16 -11.76 -14.88
CA LEU A 244 -2.25 -10.79 -14.71
C LEU A 244 -3.38 -11.05 -15.72
N ASP A 245 -3.06 -11.50 -16.93
CA ASP A 245 -4.04 -11.88 -17.95
C ASP A 245 -4.80 -13.16 -17.60
N ASP A 246 -4.12 -14.16 -17.06
CA ASP A 246 -4.76 -15.38 -16.55
C ASP A 246 -5.83 -15.05 -15.48
N GLU A 247 -5.56 -14.05 -14.63
CA GLU A 247 -6.45 -13.64 -13.54
C GLU A 247 -7.55 -12.65 -13.98
N MET A 248 -7.20 -11.64 -14.79
CA MET A 248 -8.09 -10.52 -15.11
C MET A 248 -8.79 -10.65 -16.47
N HIS A 249 -8.29 -11.53 -17.33
CA HIS A 249 -8.68 -11.64 -18.73
C HIS A 249 -8.62 -10.27 -19.42
N LEU A 250 -7.41 -9.80 -19.68
CA LEU A 250 -7.13 -8.49 -20.24
C LEU A 250 -7.81 -8.36 -21.61
N SER A 251 -8.48 -7.23 -21.82
CA SER A 251 -9.22 -6.96 -23.05
C SER A 251 -9.13 -5.50 -23.44
N SER A 252 -9.04 -5.23 -24.75
CA SER A 252 -9.06 -3.89 -25.32
C SER A 252 -10.37 -3.13 -25.09
N ASP A 253 -11.45 -3.83 -24.74
CA ASP A 253 -12.75 -3.24 -24.47
C ASP A 253 -12.85 -2.66 -23.04
N LYS A 254 -11.82 -2.88 -22.21
CA LYS A 254 -11.75 -2.44 -20.82
C LYS A 254 -10.73 -1.31 -20.66
N LYS A 255 -10.89 -0.50 -19.60
CA LYS A 255 -9.96 0.56 -19.22
C LYS A 255 -9.12 0.11 -18.03
N TYR A 256 -7.83 0.46 -18.01
CA TYR A 256 -6.92 0.06 -16.93
C TYR A 256 -6.11 1.23 -16.40
N ALA A 257 -5.93 1.29 -15.09
CA ALA A 257 -4.85 2.03 -14.45
C ALA A 257 -3.65 1.09 -14.23
N CYS A 258 -2.43 1.62 -14.37
CA CYS A 258 -1.19 0.86 -14.24
C CYS A 258 -0.23 1.54 -13.25
N LEU A 259 0.25 0.76 -12.28
CA LEU A 259 1.24 1.20 -11.30
C LEU A 259 2.47 0.28 -11.39
N VAL A 260 3.60 0.87 -11.76
CA VAL A 260 4.93 0.24 -11.66
C VAL A 260 5.57 0.74 -10.38
N ASN A 261 5.68 -0.15 -9.40
CA ASN A 261 6.15 0.18 -8.06
C ASN A 261 7.52 -0.43 -7.79
N GLY A 262 8.51 0.41 -7.50
CA GLY A 262 9.82 -0.04 -7.01
C GLY A 262 9.78 -0.47 -5.56
N MET A 263 10.46 -1.56 -5.23
CA MET A 263 10.47 -2.15 -3.87
C MET A 263 11.46 -1.47 -2.90
N GLY A 264 12.09 -0.37 -3.30
CA GLY A 264 13.03 0.38 -2.46
C GLY A 264 14.33 0.69 -3.20
N ALA A 265 15.14 -0.34 -3.46
CA ALA A 265 16.50 -0.18 -4.00
C ALA A 265 16.60 -0.19 -5.53
N THR A 266 15.50 -0.40 -6.25
CA THR A 266 15.49 -0.36 -7.73
C THR A 266 15.53 1.09 -8.23
N PRO A 267 16.55 1.52 -8.98
CA PRO A 267 16.63 2.86 -9.52
C PRO A 267 15.43 3.21 -10.41
N LEU A 268 15.01 4.48 -10.42
CA LEU A 268 13.93 4.96 -11.29
C LEU A 268 14.21 4.69 -12.78
N MET A 269 15.48 4.70 -13.20
CA MET A 269 15.87 4.34 -14.57
C MET A 269 15.40 2.92 -14.93
N GLU A 270 15.63 1.94 -14.05
CA GLU A 270 15.22 0.56 -14.26
C GLU A 270 13.70 0.44 -14.23
N GLN A 271 13.03 1.18 -13.35
CA GLN A 271 11.56 1.23 -13.30
C GLN A 271 10.95 1.78 -14.59
N TYR A 272 11.55 2.81 -15.20
CA TYR A 272 11.08 3.33 -16.49
C TYR A 272 11.41 2.41 -17.68
N ILE A 273 12.53 1.68 -17.63
CA ILE A 273 12.81 0.60 -18.60
C ILE A 273 11.73 -0.48 -18.49
N PHE A 274 11.42 -0.93 -17.28
CA PHE A 274 10.36 -1.90 -17.03
C PHE A 274 8.99 -1.38 -17.48
N ALA A 275 8.65 -0.12 -17.17
CA ALA A 275 7.39 0.50 -17.60
C ALA A 275 7.27 0.58 -19.13
N ASN A 276 8.35 0.91 -19.83
CA ASN A 276 8.39 0.87 -21.30
C ASN A 276 8.06 -0.53 -21.83
N ASP A 277 8.66 -1.57 -21.24
CA ASP A 277 8.38 -2.95 -21.64
C ASP A 277 6.93 -3.37 -21.30
N VAL A 278 6.38 -2.93 -20.16
CA VAL A 278 4.97 -3.11 -19.79
C VAL A 278 4.05 -2.52 -20.85
N TYR A 279 4.28 -1.27 -21.25
CA TYR A 279 3.43 -0.62 -22.26
C TYR A 279 3.54 -1.29 -23.63
N ASN A 280 4.74 -1.69 -24.06
CA ASN A 280 4.94 -2.46 -25.29
C ASN A 280 4.20 -3.81 -25.26
N LYS A 281 4.18 -4.50 -24.12
CA LYS A 281 3.45 -5.77 -23.98
C LYS A 281 1.93 -5.54 -23.97
N LEU A 282 1.43 -4.52 -23.28
CA LEU A 282 0.00 -4.15 -23.28
C LEU A 282 -0.51 -3.73 -24.66
N GLU A 283 0.32 -3.12 -25.50
CA GLU A 283 -0.03 -2.81 -26.89
C GLU A 283 -0.38 -4.05 -27.72
N ASN A 284 0.20 -5.23 -27.42
CA ASN A 284 -0.19 -6.48 -28.07
C ASN A 284 -1.64 -6.89 -27.76
N PHE A 285 -2.18 -6.43 -26.63
CA PHE A 285 -3.59 -6.57 -26.24
C PHE A 285 -4.45 -5.40 -26.73
N ASN A 286 -3.88 -4.44 -27.47
CA ASN A 286 -4.48 -3.14 -27.81
C ASN A 286 -4.92 -2.32 -26.58
N ILE A 287 -4.24 -2.50 -25.44
CA ILE A 287 -4.55 -1.80 -24.19
C ILE A 287 -3.61 -0.61 -24.03
N LYS A 288 -4.21 0.56 -23.74
CA LYS A 288 -3.51 1.79 -23.36
C LYS A 288 -4.01 2.19 -21.97
N PRO A 289 -3.19 2.11 -20.91
CA PRO A 289 -3.65 2.50 -19.59
C PRO A 289 -4.14 3.96 -19.55
N VAL A 290 -5.29 4.18 -18.94
CA VAL A 290 -5.93 5.51 -18.82
C VAL A 290 -5.36 6.32 -17.64
N PHE A 291 -4.65 5.66 -16.74
CA PHE A 291 -3.89 6.25 -15.65
C PHE A 291 -2.59 5.48 -15.47
N THR A 292 -1.48 6.18 -15.26
CA THR A 292 -0.17 5.54 -15.05
C THR A 292 0.59 6.21 -13.91
N LYS A 293 1.36 5.41 -13.18
CA LYS A 293 2.20 5.89 -12.09
C LYS A 293 3.44 5.00 -11.97
N VAL A 294 4.63 5.60 -11.83
CA VAL A 294 5.92 4.90 -11.76
C VAL A 294 6.76 5.50 -10.65
N GLY A 295 7.27 4.67 -9.74
CA GLY A 295 8.07 5.14 -8.60
C GLY A 295 8.01 4.20 -7.40
N ASN A 296 8.56 4.66 -6.27
CA ASN A 296 8.51 3.92 -5.00
C ASN A 296 7.28 4.38 -4.21
N TYR A 297 6.25 3.53 -4.15
CA TYR A 297 4.97 3.85 -3.50
C TYR A 297 4.68 2.92 -2.32
N MET A 298 4.95 1.62 -2.47
CA MET A 298 4.97 0.65 -1.38
C MET A 298 6.26 -0.15 -1.45
N THR A 299 7.21 0.20 -0.59
CA THR A 299 8.56 -0.40 -0.62
C THR A 299 8.66 -1.62 0.30
N SER A 300 9.83 -2.24 0.32
CA SER A 300 10.27 -3.23 1.30
C SER A 300 11.71 -2.90 1.69
N ILE A 301 11.89 -1.81 2.43
CA ILE A 301 13.17 -1.27 2.89
C ILE A 301 14.16 -1.08 1.73
N ASP A 302 15.16 -1.96 1.63
CA ASP A 302 16.26 -1.96 0.66
C ASP A 302 16.16 -3.12 -0.33
N MET A 303 14.99 -3.73 -0.46
CA MET A 303 14.70 -4.72 -1.50
C MET A 303 14.89 -4.09 -2.89
N ALA A 304 15.75 -4.70 -3.70
CA ALA A 304 15.74 -4.46 -5.14
C ALA A 304 14.68 -5.39 -5.76
N GLY A 305 13.74 -4.81 -6.49
CA GLY A 305 12.59 -5.48 -7.07
C GLY A 305 11.55 -4.50 -7.60
N ILE A 306 10.56 -5.03 -8.32
CA ILE A 306 9.44 -4.26 -8.87
C ILE A 306 8.15 -5.05 -8.64
N SER A 307 7.06 -4.36 -8.32
CA SER A 307 5.70 -4.87 -8.46
C SER A 307 4.95 -4.14 -9.56
N LEU A 308 4.11 -4.89 -10.27
CA LEU A 308 3.19 -4.38 -11.28
C LEU A 308 1.77 -4.56 -10.77
N THR A 309 1.02 -3.46 -10.69
CA THR A 309 -0.40 -3.46 -10.36
C THR A 309 -1.20 -3.00 -11.58
N LEU A 310 -2.23 -3.77 -11.94
CA LEU A 310 -3.28 -3.35 -12.84
C LEU A 310 -4.59 -3.19 -12.09
N PHE A 311 -5.32 -2.13 -12.42
CA PHE A 311 -6.64 -1.84 -11.87
C PHE A 311 -7.62 -1.64 -13.03
N GLU A 312 -8.55 -2.56 -13.21
CA GLU A 312 -9.63 -2.42 -14.20
C GLU A 312 -10.62 -1.33 -13.74
N ILE A 313 -10.74 -0.27 -14.54
CA ILE A 313 -11.62 0.87 -14.29
C ILE A 313 -13.00 0.57 -14.90
N LYS A 314 -13.92 0.09 -14.06
CA LYS A 314 -15.31 -0.21 -14.46
C LYS A 314 -16.23 1.00 -14.40
N ASP A 315 -15.90 1.98 -13.57
CA ASP A 315 -16.63 3.24 -13.42
C ASP A 315 -15.68 4.41 -13.68
N ASP A 316 -16.07 5.33 -14.56
CA ASP A 316 -15.28 6.52 -14.88
C ASP A 316 -15.05 7.42 -13.65
N LYS A 317 -15.92 7.36 -12.64
CA LYS A 317 -15.71 8.02 -11.35
C LYS A 317 -14.45 7.54 -10.63
N TRP A 318 -14.04 6.29 -10.83
CA TRP A 318 -12.79 5.81 -10.25
C TRP A 318 -11.59 6.49 -10.91
N LEU A 319 -11.64 6.69 -12.23
CA LEU A 319 -10.60 7.44 -12.95
C LEU A 319 -10.58 8.91 -12.53
N GLU A 320 -11.76 9.54 -12.37
CA GLU A 320 -11.86 10.90 -11.84
C GLU A 320 -11.21 10.98 -10.46
N ALA A 321 -11.58 10.08 -9.53
CA ALA A 321 -11.00 10.00 -8.20
C ALA A 321 -9.48 9.75 -8.21
N LEU A 322 -8.92 8.99 -9.17
CA LEU A 322 -7.46 8.84 -9.30
C LEU A 322 -6.76 10.15 -9.70
N ASN A 323 -7.43 10.99 -10.49
CA ASN A 323 -6.91 12.27 -10.98
C ASN A 323 -7.21 13.46 -10.06
N GLU A 324 -8.14 13.32 -9.10
CA GLU A 324 -8.44 14.36 -8.13
C GLU A 324 -7.16 14.81 -7.38
N PRO A 325 -6.92 16.13 -7.23
CA PRO A 325 -5.75 16.63 -6.52
C PRO A 325 -5.79 16.24 -5.04
N VAL A 326 -4.60 15.94 -4.50
CA VAL A 326 -4.42 15.60 -3.09
C VAL A 326 -3.29 16.42 -2.50
N GLU A 327 -3.32 16.62 -1.18
CA GLU A 327 -2.26 17.29 -0.43
C GLU A 327 -1.63 16.27 0.52
N THR A 328 -0.77 15.42 -0.01
CA THR A 328 -0.04 14.36 0.74
C THR A 328 1.46 14.45 0.44
N ILE A 329 2.28 13.68 1.15
CA ILE A 329 3.74 13.63 0.93
C ILE A 329 4.09 12.71 -0.25
N GLY A 330 3.34 11.62 -0.43
CA GLY A 330 3.75 10.47 -1.25
C GLY A 330 2.93 10.20 -2.52
N TRP A 331 1.90 11.01 -2.83
CA TRP A 331 1.04 10.82 -4.02
C TRP A 331 1.26 11.89 -5.08
#